data_AF-A0A7Y8IWL6-F1
#
_entry.id   AF-A0A7Y8IWL6-F1
#
_cell.length_a   1.000
_cell.length_b   1.000
_cell.length_c   1.000
_cell.angle_alpha   90.00
_cell.angle_beta   90.00
_cell.angle_gamma   90.00
#
_symmetry.space_group_name_H-M   'P 1'
#
loop_
_entity.id
_entity.type
_entity.pdbx_description
1 polymer ?
#
loop_
_entity_poly.entity_id
_entity_poly.type
_entity_poly.pdbx_seq_one_letter_code
_entity_poly.pdbx_strand_id
1 'polypeptide(L)'
;MKQSREEIISRMEQLKDGESLKFNIPEIFGGGVAIIELNPKRSEKGGKKYLLTLKEGDEVKPYWDTNKAKDLAKWVADRLGDLI
;
A
#
# COMPACT_ATOMS: atom_id res chain seq x y z
N MET A 1 8.38 -8.33 11.96
CA MET A 1 7.94 -7.39 13.02
C MET A 1 6.71 -6.70 12.49
N LYS A 2 5.55 -6.87 13.15
CA LYS A 2 4.31 -6.20 12.77
C LYS A 2 4.49 -4.69 12.91
N GLN A 3 4.46 -3.97 11.80
CA GLN A 3 4.60 -2.51 11.82
C GLN A 3 3.36 -1.87 12.42
N SER A 4 3.58 -0.89 13.29
CA SER A 4 2.48 -0.10 13.82
C SER A 4 1.88 0.77 12.72
N ARG A 5 0.57 1.04 12.80
CA ARG A 5 -0.13 1.91 11.85
C ARG A 5 0.59 3.26 11.66
N GLU A 6 1.14 3.81 12.73
CA GLU A 6 1.86 5.08 12.73
C GLU A 6 3.17 5.01 11.93
N GLU A 7 3.90 3.90 12.01
CA GLU A 7 5.12 3.69 11.21
C GLU A 7 4.79 3.58 9.72
N ILE A 8 3.72 2.86 9.39
CA ILE A 8 3.26 2.73 8.00
C ILE A 8 2.86 4.10 7.44
N ILE A 9 2.12 4.90 8.21
CA ILE A 9 1.77 6.27 7.81
C ILE A 9 3.04 7.10 7.59
N SER A 10 3.98 7.08 8.53
CA SER A 10 5.22 7.85 8.44
C SER A 10 6.03 7.46 7.20
N ARG A 11 6.18 6.16 6.93
CA ARG A 11 6.85 5.66 5.72
C ARG A 11 6.11 6.06 4.45
N MET A 12 4.79 6.01 4.44
CA MET A 12 3.98 6.45 3.29
C MET A 12 4.13 7.95 3.02
N GLU A 13 4.22 8.77 4.06
CA GLU A 13 4.41 10.22 3.90
C GLU A 13 5.81 10.57 3.38
N GLN A 14 6.80 9.71 3.66
CA GLN A 14 8.16 9.83 3.17
C GLN A 14 8.39 9.18 1.80
N LEU A 15 7.40 8.48 1.23
CA LEU A 15 7.50 7.87 -0.10
C LEU A 15 7.84 8.91 -1.16
N LYS A 16 8.85 8.60 -1.97
CA LYS A 16 9.22 9.37 -3.16
C LYS A 16 8.76 8.66 -4.43
N ASP A 17 8.84 9.38 -5.54
CA ASP A 17 8.58 8.80 -6.86
C ASP A 17 9.47 7.59 -7.13
N GLY A 18 8.85 6.48 -7.52
CA GLY A 18 9.53 5.22 -7.79
C GLY A 18 9.78 4.35 -6.54
N GLU A 19 9.52 4.85 -5.33
CA GLU A 19 9.55 4.03 -4.12
C GLU A 19 8.21 3.35 -3.85
N SER A 20 8.25 2.17 -3.24
CA SER A 20 7.07 1.42 -2.84
C SER A 20 7.28 0.70 -1.52
N LEU A 21 6.22 0.59 -0.73
CA LEU A 21 6.17 -0.23 0.48
C LEU A 21 5.46 -1.54 0.15
N LYS A 22 6.10 -2.67 0.45
CA LYS A 22 5.58 -3.99 0.15
C LYS A 22 5.23 -4.72 1.44
N PHE A 23 4.07 -5.34 1.47
CA PHE A 23 3.54 -6.03 2.64
C PHE A 23 3.08 -7.41 2.21
N ASN A 24 3.43 -8.42 3.00
CA ASN A 24 3.00 -9.78 2.71
C ASN A 24 1.56 -9.96 3.16
N ILE A 25 0.72 -10.49 2.26
CA ILE A 25 -0.67 -10.81 2.56
C ILE A 25 -0.72 -12.25 3.07
N PRO A 26 -1.19 -12.46 4.32
CA PRO A 26 -1.35 -13.82 4.83
C PRO A 26 -2.28 -14.66 3.94
N GLU A 27 -2.03 -15.96 3.82
CA GLU A 27 -2.86 -16.88 3.00
C GLU A 27 -4.34 -16.89 3.42
N ILE A 28 -4.63 -16.63 4.70
CA ILE A 28 -6.00 -16.48 5.22
C ILE A 28 -6.80 -15.34 4.54
N PHE A 29 -6.11 -14.39 3.90
CA PHE A 29 -6.69 -13.28 3.16
C PHE A 29 -6.54 -13.41 1.63
N GLY A 30 -6.12 -14.59 1.14
CA GLY A 30 -5.91 -14.87 -0.29
C GLY A 30 -4.44 -14.98 -0.70
N GLY A 31 -3.50 -14.61 0.18
CA GLY A 31 -2.07 -14.63 -0.15
C GLY A 31 -1.66 -13.49 -1.08
N GLY A 32 -0.36 -13.39 -1.38
CA GLY A 32 0.21 -12.39 -2.29
C GLY A 32 0.90 -11.22 -1.57
N VAL A 33 1.12 -10.13 -2.31
CA VAL A 33 1.86 -8.95 -1.83
C VAL A 33 1.08 -7.67 -2.08
N ALA A 34 0.83 -6.89 -1.03
CA ALA A 34 0.27 -5.56 -1.14
C ALA A 34 1.40 -4.54 -1.34
N ILE A 35 1.31 -3.72 -2.37
CA ILE A 35 2.32 -2.74 -2.74
C ILE A 35 1.68 -1.36 -2.68
N ILE A 36 2.21 -0.48 -1.84
CA ILE A 36 1.79 0.92 -1.72
C ILE A 36 2.84 1.81 -2.36
N GLU A 37 2.43 2.67 -3.27
CA GLU A 37 3.29 3.62 -3.96
C GLU A 37 2.60 4.98 -4.11
N LEU A 38 3.38 6.01 -4.48
CA LEU A 38 2.79 7.24 -4.97
C LEU A 38 2.12 6.96 -6.31
N ASN A 39 0.86 7.35 -6.44
CA ASN A 39 0.13 7.13 -7.68
C ASN A 39 0.78 7.95 -8.80
N PRO A 40 1.19 7.33 -9.93
CA PRO A 40 1.75 8.07 -11.06
C PRO A 40 0.72 9.03 -11.68
N LYS A 41 -0.58 8.74 -11.53
CA LYS A 41 -1.69 9.57 -11.99
C LYS A 41 -2.04 10.72 -11.04
N ARG A 42 -1.30 10.92 -9.94
CA ARG A 42 -1.61 11.96 -8.95
C ARG A 42 -1.60 13.39 -9.51
N SER A 43 -0.86 13.61 -10.60
CA SER A 43 -0.79 14.90 -11.30
C SER A 43 -1.98 15.13 -12.24
N GLU A 44 -2.78 14.09 -12.52
CA GLU A 44 -3.98 14.19 -13.35
C GLU A 44 -5.16 14.76 -12.55
N LYS A 45 -6.13 15.35 -13.26
CA LYS A 45 -7.30 15.95 -12.63
C LYS A 45 -8.14 14.89 -11.90
N GLY A 46 -8.15 14.94 -10.57
CA GLY A 46 -8.85 13.98 -9.73
C GLY A 46 -8.01 12.78 -9.31
N GLY A 47 -6.75 12.70 -9.74
CA GLY A 47 -5.79 11.70 -9.30
C GLY A 47 -5.59 11.72 -7.79
N LYS A 48 -5.52 10.54 -7.18
CA LYS A 48 -5.24 10.41 -5.76
C LYS A 48 -3.74 10.31 -5.51
N LYS A 49 -3.28 10.72 -4.33
CA LYS A 49 -1.86 10.72 -3.98
C LYS A 49 -1.23 9.32 -3.92
N TYR A 50 -1.92 8.36 -3.31
CA TYR A 50 -1.41 7.01 -3.07
C TYR A 50 -2.19 5.98 -3.89
N LEU A 51 -1.49 4.93 -4.31
CA LEU A 51 -2.06 3.76 -4.97
C LEU A 51 -1.62 2.50 -4.21
N LEU A 52 -2.58 1.62 -3.94
CA LEU A 52 -2.37 0.27 -3.47
C LEU A 52 -2.63 -0.69 -4.64
N THR A 53 -1.62 -1.49 -4.95
CA THR A 53 -1.74 -2.62 -5.87
C THR A 53 -1.59 -3.93 -5.09
N LEU A 54 -2.29 -4.97 -5.54
CA LEU A 54 -2.12 -6.33 -5.02
C LEU A 54 -1.43 -7.15 -6.10
N LYS A 55 -0.40 -7.88 -5.69
CA LYS A 55 0.33 -8.83 -6.51
C LYS A 55 0.01 -10.24 -6.06
N GLU A 56 -0.67 -11.00 -6.93
CA GLU A 56 -0.95 -12.42 -6.73
C GLU A 56 -0.25 -13.20 -7.85
N GLY A 57 0.75 -14.01 -7.49
CA GLY A 57 1.64 -14.63 -8.48
C GLY A 57 2.42 -13.59 -9.30
N ASP A 58 2.30 -13.63 -10.62
CA ASP A 58 2.91 -12.66 -11.54
C ASP A 58 1.98 -11.49 -11.89
N GLU A 59 0.72 -11.52 -11.45
CA GLU A 59 -0.26 -10.51 -11.81
C GLU A 59 -0.26 -9.36 -10.79
N VAL A 60 -0.12 -8.13 -11.27
CA VAL A 60 -0.21 -6.91 -10.45
C VAL A 60 -1.46 -6.15 -10.83
N LYS A 61 -2.38 -5.99 -9.88
CA LYS A 61 -3.66 -5.30 -10.10
C LYS A 61 -3.80 -4.10 -9.17
N PRO A 62 -4.22 -2.92 -9.69
CA PRO A 62 -4.60 -1.81 -8.84
C PRO A 62 -5.84 -2.19 -8.04
N TYR A 63 -5.81 -1.94 -6.73
CA TYR A 63 -6.87 -2.30 -5.81
C TYR A 63 -7.57 -1.08 -5.25
N TRP A 64 -6.81 -0.08 -4.80
CA TRP A 64 -7.38 1.11 -4.17
C TRP A 64 -6.44 2.32 -4.27
N ASP A 65 -6.96 3.45 -4.72
CA ASP A 65 -6.28 4.75 -4.68
C ASP A 65 -6.94 5.72 -3.67
N THR A 66 -6.13 6.52 -2.95
CA THR A 66 -6.62 7.48 -1.97
C THR A 66 -5.64 8.62 -1.71
N ASN A 67 -6.17 9.77 -1.25
CA ASN A 67 -5.34 10.89 -0.77
C ASN A 67 -4.91 10.71 0.69
N LYS A 68 -5.52 9.75 1.40
CA LYS A 68 -5.39 9.61 2.85
C LYS A 68 -4.51 8.41 3.20
N ALA A 69 -3.26 8.68 3.59
CA ALA A 69 -2.35 7.65 4.08
C ALA A 69 -2.93 6.86 5.25
N LYS A 70 -3.68 7.52 6.14
CA LYS A 70 -4.31 6.90 7.32
C LYS A 70 -5.30 5.79 6.98
N ASP A 71 -6.01 5.87 5.86
CA ASP A 71 -6.98 4.85 5.45
C ASP A 71 -6.27 3.60 4.92
N LEU A 72 -5.27 3.80 4.05
CA LEU A 72 -4.42 2.70 3.56
C LEU A 72 -3.64 2.03 4.69
N ALA A 73 -2.98 2.81 5.54
CA ALA A 73 -2.23 2.26 6.66
C ALA A 73 -3.13 1.51 7.65
N LYS A 74 -4.38 1.95 7.83
CA LYS A 74 -5.35 1.19 8.63
C LYS A 74 -5.64 -0.16 7.97
N TRP A 75 -5.96 -0.14 6.68
CA TRP A 75 -6.30 -1.36 5.92
C TRP A 75 -5.14 -2.36 5.94
N VAL A 76 -3.90 -1.88 5.73
CA VAL A 76 -2.68 -2.69 5.80
C VAL A 76 -2.45 -3.22 7.22
N ALA A 77 -2.49 -2.39 8.26
CA ALA A 77 -2.24 -2.86 9.62
C ALA A 77 -3.30 -3.85 10.14
N ASP A 78 -4.53 -3.74 9.65
CA ASP A 78 -5.66 -4.60 10.02
C ASP A 78 -5.58 -5.97 9.32
N ARG A 79 -5.15 -6.00 8.05
CA ARG A 79 -5.15 -7.21 7.21
C ARG A 79 -3.78 -7.88 7.07
N LEU A 80 -2.69 -7.15 7.27
CA LEU A 80 -1.33 -7.58 6.92
C LEU A 80 -0.49 -7.73 8.18
N GLY A 81 0.13 -8.90 8.30
CA GLY A 81 0.89 -9.29 9.48
C GLY A 81 2.27 -8.64 9.56
N ASP A 82 2.93 -8.43 8.42
CA ASP A 82 4.33 -7.98 8.36
C ASP A 82 4.66 -7.21 7.07
N LEU A 83 5.51 -6.17 7.20
CA LEU A 83 6.17 -5.48 6.09
C LEU A 83 7.36 -6.32 5.61
N ILE A 84 7.58 -6.42 4.29
CA ILE A 84 8.68 -7.18 3.66
C ILE A 84 9.57 -6.31 2.77
#